data_AF-R7M1I4-F1
#
_entry.id   AF-R7M1I4-F1
#
_cell.length_a   1.000
_cell.length_b   1.000
_cell.length_c   1.000
_cell.angle_alpha   90.00
_cell.angle_beta   90.00
_cell.angle_gamma   90.00
#
_symmetry.space_group_name_H-M   'P 1'
#
loop_
_entity.id
_entity.type
_entity.pdbx_description
1 polymer ?
#
loop_
_entity_poly.entity_id
_entity_poly.type
_entity_poly.pdbx_seq_one_letter_code
_entity_poly.pdbx_strand_id
1 'polypeptide(L)'
;MYVSVTDKDRGLHKSSNVQLITDEDLVPSLVDGVTYNTVSMAKDRKGGGTSRIRFTITAQGEKEGPIRLRRENMFYSASDIGKLTDSELNVATDMLMNNRFDKVTIQDINVDVETTSSCEVAEMVGASAPLTAVQGGNLPITLTFKPYRSEEITRTINFKIPDKQPAGPMNLIVRSGNATTWISKALAKRNSRNGANTAQGQDAGDGTGEDDSAMFQSSQRQFKDFLTEFNEMDANNEVVVDLMPSYGDSRPSRRAAARAAGTTSGSMSSAITGLLKGSKYKQKFPLDFIITGESSITVDVKKR
;
A
#
# COMPACT_ATOMS: atom_id res chain seq x y z
N MET A 1 16.75 -17.25 -1.28
CA MET A 1 15.77 -16.51 -0.46
C MET A 1 16.22 -16.56 0.98
N TYR A 2 16.29 -15.39 1.60
CA TYR A 2 16.62 -15.23 3.01
C TYR A 2 15.44 -14.57 3.74
N VAL A 3 15.05 -15.15 4.87
CA VAL A 3 14.03 -14.60 5.77
C VAL A 3 14.64 -14.42 7.15
N SER A 4 14.53 -13.22 7.71
CA SER A 4 14.87 -12.91 9.09
C SER A 4 13.60 -12.46 9.81
N VAL A 5 13.42 -12.94 11.04
CA VAL A 5 12.27 -12.59 11.88
C VAL A 5 12.74 -12.27 13.28
N THR A 6 12.26 -11.14 13.80
CA THR A 6 12.46 -10.67 15.16
C THR A 6 11.12 -10.63 15.90
N ASP A 7 10.99 -11.42 16.97
CA ASP A 7 9.92 -11.27 17.94
C ASP A 7 10.33 -10.22 18.99
N LYS A 8 9.69 -9.04 18.93
CA LYS A 8 9.94 -7.91 19.82
C LYS A 8 9.52 -8.19 21.27
N ASP A 9 8.53 -9.05 21.49
CA ASP A 9 8.05 -9.37 22.84
C ASP A 9 9.12 -10.17 23.60
N ARG A 10 9.79 -11.09 22.90
CA ARG A 10 10.73 -12.07 23.50
C ARG A 10 12.20 -11.76 23.25
N GLY A 11 12.51 -10.78 22.39
CA GLY A 11 13.87 -10.52 21.92
C GLY A 11 14.47 -11.70 21.16
N LEU A 12 13.64 -12.51 20.52
CA LEU A 12 14.07 -13.70 19.79
C LEU A 12 14.25 -13.39 18.32
N HIS A 13 15.36 -13.88 17.77
CA HIS A 13 15.67 -13.80 16.36
C HIS A 13 15.73 -15.19 15.74
N LYS A 14 15.05 -15.38 14.62
CA LYS A 14 15.11 -16.59 13.80
C LYS A 14 15.33 -16.21 12.35
N SER A 15 16.04 -17.05 11.63
CA SER A 15 16.22 -16.86 10.19
C SER A 15 16.17 -18.18 9.45
N SER A 16 15.79 -18.11 8.18
CA SER A 16 15.82 -19.21 7.24
C SER A 16 16.52 -18.77 5.96
N ASN A 17 17.35 -19.65 5.41
CA ASN A 17 17.97 -19.44 4.10
C ASN A 17 17.68 -20.67 3.24
N VAL A 18 16.99 -20.45 2.12
CA VAL A 18 16.54 -21.51 1.22
C VAL A 18 16.85 -21.17 -0.22
N GLN A 19 17.17 -22.22 -0.98
CA GLN A 19 17.23 -22.14 -2.43
C GLN A 19 15.84 -22.43 -2.99
N LEU A 20 15.28 -21.46 -3.71
CA LEU A 20 14.00 -21.63 -4.39
C LEU A 20 14.23 -22.31 -5.75
N ILE A 21 13.33 -23.23 -6.10
CA ILE A 21 13.24 -23.73 -7.47
C ILE A 21 12.64 -22.61 -8.33
N THR A 22 13.15 -22.40 -9.54
CA THR A 22 12.68 -21.34 -10.46
C THR A 22 11.53 -21.84 -11.32
N ASP A 23 10.43 -22.23 -10.69
CA ASP A 23 9.19 -22.65 -11.35
C ASP A 23 8.07 -21.65 -11.07
N GLU A 24 7.38 -21.21 -12.12
CA GLU A 24 6.39 -20.13 -12.06
C GLU A 24 5.21 -20.45 -11.13
N ASP A 25 4.80 -21.72 -11.07
CA ASP A 25 3.67 -22.18 -10.26
C ASP A 25 4.08 -22.45 -8.81
N LEU A 26 5.31 -22.94 -8.58
CA LEU A 26 5.78 -23.33 -7.26
C LEU A 26 6.33 -22.17 -6.43
N VAL A 27 7.00 -21.20 -7.07
CA VAL A 27 7.70 -20.11 -6.37
C VAL A 27 6.79 -19.35 -5.39
N PRO A 28 5.58 -18.87 -5.78
CA PRO A 28 4.72 -18.15 -4.85
C PRO A 28 4.33 -18.97 -3.60
N SER A 29 4.08 -20.27 -3.76
CA SER A 29 3.71 -21.17 -2.66
C SER A 29 4.90 -21.49 -1.75
N LEU A 30 6.10 -21.62 -2.31
CA LEU A 30 7.33 -21.83 -1.54
C LEU A 30 7.70 -20.59 -0.73
N VAL A 31 7.58 -19.40 -1.32
CA VAL A 31 7.83 -18.12 -0.64
C VAL A 31 6.90 -17.93 0.56
N ASP A 32 5.60 -18.20 0.39
CA ASP A 32 4.60 -18.21 1.45
C ASP A 32 4.98 -19.18 2.57
N GLY A 33 5.19 -20.45 2.22
CA GLY A 33 5.51 -21.50 3.20
C GLY A 33 6.77 -21.22 4.01
N VAL A 34 7.84 -20.73 3.36
CA VAL A 34 9.11 -20.41 4.04
C VAL A 34 8.95 -19.21 4.97
N THR A 35 8.26 -18.16 4.52
CA THR A 35 8.06 -16.94 5.32
C THR A 35 7.15 -17.22 6.51
N TYR A 36 5.98 -17.82 6.27
CA TYR A 36 5.03 -18.21 7.31
C TYR A 36 5.66 -19.13 8.36
N ASN A 37 6.43 -20.15 7.95
CA ASN A 37 7.09 -21.06 8.89
C ASN A 37 8.16 -20.34 9.72
N THR A 38 8.98 -19.49 9.12
CA THR A 38 10.01 -18.74 9.85
C THR A 38 9.39 -17.78 10.86
N VAL A 39 8.30 -17.10 10.48
CA VAL A 39 7.53 -16.23 11.38
C VAL A 39 6.90 -17.04 12.53
N SER A 40 6.32 -18.19 12.21
CA SER A 40 5.71 -19.08 13.20
C SER A 40 6.74 -19.61 14.21
N MET A 41 7.95 -19.98 13.75
CA MET A 41 9.05 -20.43 14.60
C MET A 41 9.61 -19.32 15.50
N ALA A 42 9.58 -18.06 15.05
CA ALA A 42 10.04 -16.92 15.84
C ALA A 42 9.05 -16.56 16.95
N LYS A 43 7.76 -16.45 16.60
CA LYS A 43 6.68 -16.13 17.55
C LYS A 43 6.50 -17.22 18.59
N ASP A 44 6.55 -18.49 18.13
CA ASP A 44 6.32 -19.68 18.96
C ASP A 44 5.00 -19.56 19.77
N ARG A 45 4.01 -18.93 19.13
CA ARG A 45 2.62 -18.82 19.55
C ARG A 45 1.70 -18.57 18.34
N LYS A 46 0.50 -19.12 18.39
CA LYS A 46 -0.63 -18.62 17.58
C LYS A 46 -1.28 -17.46 18.31
N GLY A 47 -1.68 -16.44 17.57
CA GLY A 47 -2.34 -15.28 18.16
C GLY A 47 -2.15 -14.02 17.36
N GLY A 48 -2.96 -13.03 17.72
CA GLY A 48 -2.92 -11.70 17.16
C GLY A 48 -1.67 -10.91 17.53
N GLY A 49 -1.57 -9.76 16.91
CA GLY A 49 -0.48 -8.82 17.05
C GLY A 49 -0.25 -7.99 15.79
N THR A 50 0.81 -7.21 15.83
CA THR A 50 1.30 -6.44 14.69
C THR A 50 2.56 -7.08 14.12
N SER A 51 2.72 -6.96 12.80
CA SER A 51 3.92 -7.36 12.08
C SER A 51 4.31 -6.29 11.08
N ARG A 52 5.59 -5.92 11.08
CA ARG A 52 6.22 -5.08 10.08
C ARG A 52 7.07 -5.97 9.18
N ILE A 53 6.81 -5.93 7.89
CA ILE A 53 7.58 -6.68 6.89
C ILE A 53 8.30 -5.71 5.97
N ARG A 54 9.57 -5.98 5.71
CA ARG A 54 10.40 -5.35 4.70
C ARG A 54 10.87 -6.43 3.76
N PHE A 55 10.71 -6.23 2.46
CA PHE A 55 11.24 -7.17 1.51
C PHE A 55 11.85 -6.50 0.29
N THR A 56 12.82 -7.19 -0.31
CA THR A 56 13.38 -6.86 -1.61
C THR A 56 13.37 -8.11 -2.48
N ILE A 57 12.75 -8.02 -3.65
CA ILE A 57 12.83 -9.05 -4.70
C ILE A 57 13.71 -8.51 -5.81
N THR A 58 14.75 -9.28 -6.16
CA THR A 58 15.59 -9.06 -7.33
C THR A 58 15.25 -10.11 -8.37
N ALA A 59 14.91 -9.68 -9.58
CA ALA A 59 14.48 -10.57 -10.65
C ALA A 59 14.99 -10.06 -12.01
N GLN A 60 14.88 -10.92 -13.02
CA GLN A 60 15.25 -10.63 -14.39
C GLN A 60 14.08 -10.99 -15.31
N GLY A 61 13.53 -9.99 -15.98
CA GLY A 61 12.61 -10.19 -17.11
C GLY A 61 13.39 -10.42 -18.40
N GLU A 62 12.85 -11.24 -19.31
CA GLU A 62 13.44 -11.44 -20.65
C GLU A 62 13.37 -10.16 -21.49
N LYS A 63 12.30 -9.38 -21.34
CA LYS A 63 12.05 -8.13 -22.09
C LYS A 63 12.29 -6.88 -21.25
N GLU A 64 11.83 -6.86 -20.01
CA GLU A 64 11.95 -5.69 -19.12
C GLU A 64 13.37 -5.52 -18.57
N GLY A 65 14.20 -6.57 -18.62
CA GLY A 65 15.54 -6.54 -18.06
C GLY A 65 15.55 -6.69 -16.54
N PRO A 66 16.51 -6.08 -15.83
CA PRO A 66 16.59 -6.17 -14.37
C PRO A 66 15.38 -5.54 -13.68
N ILE A 67 14.75 -6.29 -12.77
CA ILE A 67 13.60 -5.88 -11.98
C ILE A 67 13.98 -5.88 -10.50
N ARG A 68 13.62 -4.81 -9.79
CA ARG A 68 13.77 -4.72 -8.34
C ARG A 68 12.50 -4.21 -7.69
N LEU A 69 11.88 -5.04 -6.85
CA LEU A 69 10.76 -4.63 -6.00
C LEU A 69 11.27 -4.42 -4.58
N ARG A 70 10.88 -3.33 -3.94
CA ARG A 70 11.20 -3.03 -2.54
C ARG A 70 9.99 -2.45 -1.85
N ARG A 71 9.55 -3.10 -0.78
CA ARG A 71 8.39 -2.68 0.00
C ARG A 71 8.69 -2.78 1.49
N GLU A 72 8.03 -1.91 2.24
CA GLU A 72 7.92 -1.94 3.69
C GLU A 72 6.46 -1.67 4.04
N ASN A 73 5.90 -2.47 4.93
CA ASN A 73 4.51 -2.32 5.34
C ASN A 73 4.26 -2.93 6.71
N MET A 74 3.12 -2.57 7.32
CA MET A 74 2.68 -3.11 8.60
C MET A 74 1.27 -3.69 8.50
N PHE A 75 1.08 -4.81 9.19
CA PHE A 75 -0.17 -5.56 9.26
C PHE A 75 -0.56 -5.81 10.70
N TYR A 76 -1.86 -5.79 10.97
CA TYR A 76 -2.42 -6.17 12.26
C TYR A 76 -3.49 -7.22 12.05
N SER A 77 -3.53 -8.20 12.95
CA SER A 77 -4.57 -9.21 13.01
C SER A 77 -4.87 -9.52 14.47
N ALA A 78 -6.15 -9.55 14.83
CA ALA A 78 -6.57 -9.91 16.18
C ALA A 78 -6.45 -11.42 16.45
N SER A 79 -6.51 -12.26 15.41
CA SER A 79 -6.55 -13.72 15.52
C SER A 79 -5.19 -14.36 15.23
N ASP A 80 -4.60 -14.04 14.08
CA ASP A 80 -3.34 -14.61 13.62
C ASP A 80 -2.62 -13.64 12.69
N ILE A 81 -1.56 -13.01 13.22
CA ILE A 81 -0.71 -12.11 12.41
C ILE A 81 0.24 -12.86 11.48
N GLY A 82 0.53 -14.14 11.75
CA GLY A 82 1.45 -14.93 10.93
C GLY A 82 0.97 -15.05 9.48
N LYS A 83 -0.32 -15.33 9.29
CA LYS A 83 -0.95 -15.48 7.96
C LYS A 83 -1.05 -14.21 7.14
N LEU A 84 -1.03 -13.05 7.78
CA LEU A 84 -1.21 -11.76 7.09
C LEU A 84 0.13 -11.08 6.79
N THR A 85 1.18 -11.46 7.52
CA THR A 85 2.51 -10.81 7.49
C THR A 85 3.11 -10.74 6.09
N ASP A 86 3.00 -11.81 5.31
CA ASP A 86 3.60 -11.95 3.97
C ASP A 86 2.60 -11.77 2.83
N SER A 87 1.39 -11.29 3.13
CA SER A 87 0.33 -11.10 2.12
C SER A 87 0.76 -10.23 0.93
N GLU A 88 1.47 -9.13 1.18
CA GLU A 88 1.98 -8.25 0.12
C GLU A 88 3.15 -8.89 -0.66
N LEU A 89 4.03 -9.63 0.02
CA LEU A 89 5.12 -10.38 -0.61
C LEU A 89 4.55 -11.46 -1.56
N ASN A 90 3.47 -12.11 -1.14
CA ASN A 90 2.75 -13.09 -1.93
C ASN A 90 2.14 -12.49 -3.19
N VAL A 91 1.58 -11.27 -3.12
CA VAL A 91 1.11 -10.59 -4.31
C VAL A 91 2.26 -10.14 -5.20
N ALA A 92 3.37 -9.65 -4.63
CA ALA A 92 4.55 -9.28 -5.42
C ALA A 92 5.08 -10.47 -6.23
N THR A 93 5.21 -11.62 -5.57
CA THR A 93 5.74 -12.84 -6.18
C THR A 93 4.78 -13.39 -7.24
N ASP A 94 3.47 -13.43 -6.97
CA ASP A 94 2.46 -13.82 -7.96
C ASP A 94 2.44 -12.87 -9.16
N MET A 95 2.51 -11.56 -8.92
CA MET A 95 2.57 -10.54 -9.98
C MET A 95 3.80 -10.71 -10.87
N LEU A 96 4.94 -11.16 -10.33
CA LEU A 96 6.14 -11.41 -11.11
C LEU A 96 6.05 -12.72 -11.90
N MET A 97 5.71 -13.83 -11.25
CA MET A 97 5.71 -15.16 -11.87
C MET A 97 4.53 -15.37 -12.83
N ASN A 98 3.34 -14.85 -12.48
CA ASN A 98 2.10 -15.09 -13.22
C ASN A 98 1.66 -13.88 -14.05
N ASN A 99 2.62 -13.13 -14.61
CA ASN A 99 2.33 -12.01 -15.51
C ASN A 99 2.22 -12.47 -16.97
N ARG A 100 1.44 -11.73 -17.78
CA ARG A 100 1.20 -12.07 -19.19
C ARG A 100 2.16 -11.41 -20.19
N PHE A 101 3.09 -10.59 -19.71
CA PHE A 101 3.85 -9.66 -20.54
C PHE A 101 5.26 -10.16 -20.83
N ASP A 102 5.91 -10.69 -19.80
CA ASP A 102 7.31 -11.05 -19.79
C ASP A 102 7.55 -12.28 -18.92
N LYS A 103 8.46 -13.15 -19.35
CA LYS A 103 8.90 -14.25 -18.50
C LYS A 103 9.89 -13.70 -17.49
N VAL A 104 9.67 -13.96 -16.20
CA VAL A 104 10.48 -13.41 -15.11
C VAL A 104 11.15 -14.53 -14.35
N THR A 105 12.45 -14.41 -14.15
CA THR A 105 13.23 -15.28 -13.26
C THR A 105 13.58 -14.51 -11.99
N ILE A 106 13.08 -14.96 -10.85
CA ILE A 106 13.50 -14.42 -9.55
C ILE A 106 14.90 -14.91 -9.23
N GLN A 107 15.80 -13.97 -8.94
CA GLN A 107 17.20 -14.26 -8.58
C GLN A 107 17.36 -14.32 -7.06
N ASP A 108 16.73 -13.39 -6.34
CA ASP A 108 16.85 -13.32 -4.89
C ASP A 108 15.62 -12.65 -4.24
N ILE A 109 15.34 -13.08 -3.01
CA ILE A 109 14.30 -12.52 -2.15
C ILE A 109 14.90 -12.39 -0.75
N ASN A 110 14.98 -11.15 -0.25
CA ASN A 110 15.32 -10.86 1.14
C ASN A 110 14.08 -10.37 1.85
N VAL A 111 13.77 -10.99 2.99
CA VAL A 111 12.63 -10.66 3.83
C VAL A 111 13.12 -10.43 5.25
N ASP A 112 12.67 -9.34 5.84
CA ASP A 112 12.92 -8.99 7.22
C ASP A 112 11.58 -8.66 7.89
N VAL A 113 11.30 -9.34 9.00
CA VAL A 113 10.04 -9.25 9.72
C VAL A 113 10.30 -8.87 11.17
N GLU A 114 9.54 -7.91 11.68
CA GLU A 114 9.43 -7.63 13.09
C GLU A 114 7.99 -7.89 13.54
N THR A 115 7.80 -8.67 14.60
CA THR A 115 6.47 -8.98 15.12
C THR A 115 6.37 -8.74 16.62
N THR A 116 5.17 -8.38 17.07
CA THR A 116 4.83 -8.10 18.47
C THR A 116 3.38 -8.53 18.75
N SER A 117 3.07 -8.82 20.01
CA SER A 117 1.72 -9.08 20.52
C SER A 117 0.88 -7.81 20.61
N SER A 118 1.51 -6.64 20.66
CA SER A 118 0.81 -5.37 20.83
C SER A 118 -0.02 -4.99 19.60
N CYS A 119 -1.14 -4.31 19.85
CA CYS A 119 -1.93 -3.65 18.82
C CYS A 119 -1.28 -2.29 18.51
N GLU A 120 -0.43 -2.24 17.49
CA GLU A 120 0.19 -0.98 17.02
C GLU A 120 -0.65 -0.33 15.92
N VAL A 121 -1.90 0.00 16.25
CA VAL A 121 -2.85 0.68 15.37
C VAL A 121 -3.28 1.99 16.01
N ALA A 122 -3.32 3.06 15.23
CA ALA A 122 -3.81 4.36 15.66
C ALA A 122 -4.72 5.01 14.61
N GLU A 123 -5.76 5.67 15.08
CA GLU A 123 -6.62 6.50 14.26
C GLU A 123 -6.08 7.93 14.23
N MET A 124 -5.95 8.52 13.05
CA MET A 124 -5.65 9.95 12.93
C MET A 124 -6.93 10.74 13.19
N VAL A 125 -6.98 11.42 14.35
CA VAL A 125 -8.15 12.20 14.78
C VAL A 125 -8.11 13.65 14.31
N GLY A 126 -6.95 14.12 13.84
CA GLY A 126 -6.85 15.44 13.23
C GLY A 126 -5.47 15.79 12.71
N ALA A 127 -5.42 16.80 11.85
CA ALA A 127 -4.22 17.45 11.38
C ALA A 127 -4.38 18.97 11.49
N SER A 128 -3.31 19.66 11.89
CA SER A 128 -3.27 21.12 11.99
C SER A 128 -1.96 21.67 11.45
N ALA A 129 -2.00 22.86 10.88
CA ALA A 129 -0.81 23.52 10.34
C ALA A 129 -0.91 25.04 10.57
N PRO A 130 0.21 25.77 10.51
CA PRO A 130 0.18 27.23 10.51
C PRO A 130 -0.77 27.77 9.42
N LEU A 131 -1.51 28.83 9.73
CA LEU A 131 -2.44 29.47 8.79
C LEU A 131 -1.74 29.99 7.52
N THR A 132 -0.45 30.34 7.63
CA THR A 132 0.33 30.89 6.53
C THR A 132 1.59 30.11 6.30
N ALA A 133 2.00 29.97 5.05
CA ALA A 133 3.27 29.36 4.68
C ALA A 133 3.94 30.07 3.51
N VAL A 134 5.23 29.79 3.30
CA VAL A 134 6.02 30.40 2.23
C VAL A 134 6.12 29.42 1.06
N GLN A 135 5.96 29.93 -0.15
CA GLN A 135 6.19 29.19 -1.39
C GLN A 135 7.59 28.54 -1.41
N GLY A 136 7.66 27.25 -1.71
CA GLY A 136 8.92 26.49 -1.64
C GLY A 136 9.45 26.27 -0.21
N GLY A 137 8.71 26.65 0.83
CA GLY A 137 9.07 26.46 2.23
C GLY A 137 8.67 25.10 2.79
N ASN A 138 9.04 24.84 4.04
CA ASN A 138 8.56 23.68 4.80
C ASN A 138 7.34 24.10 5.64
N LEU A 139 6.26 23.34 5.52
CA LEU A 139 5.05 23.48 6.31
C LEU A 139 5.07 22.42 7.42
N PRO A 140 5.22 22.80 8.70
CA PRO A 140 5.07 21.86 9.80
C PRO A 140 3.58 21.54 9.99
N ILE A 141 3.21 20.27 9.82
CA ILE A 141 1.86 19.76 10.04
C ILE A 141 1.90 18.92 11.32
N THR A 142 1.11 19.31 12.31
CA THR A 142 0.93 18.55 13.55
C THR A 142 -0.25 17.61 13.40
N LEU A 143 0.03 16.32 13.49
CA LEU A 143 -0.91 15.22 13.43
C LEU A 143 -1.22 14.76 14.84
N THR A 144 -2.50 14.54 15.13
CA THR A 144 -2.96 13.95 16.38
C THR A 144 -3.49 12.55 16.09
N PHE A 145 -2.99 11.57 16.83
CA PHE A 145 -3.39 10.17 16.71
C PHE A 145 -3.99 9.68 18.02
N LYS A 146 -4.99 8.82 17.92
CA LYS A 146 -5.56 8.04 19.01
C LYS A 146 -5.17 6.57 18.84
N PRO A 147 -4.09 6.10 19.49
CA PRO A 147 -3.73 4.69 19.47
C PRO A 147 -4.76 3.85 20.23
N TYR A 148 -4.86 2.57 19.87
CA TYR A 148 -5.83 1.66 20.46
C TYR A 148 -5.72 1.64 21.99
N ARG A 149 -6.81 2.00 22.68
CA ARG A 149 -6.93 2.03 24.15
C ARG A 149 -5.83 2.80 24.88
N SER A 150 -5.24 3.80 24.22
CA SER A 150 -4.15 4.62 24.79
C SER A 150 -4.49 6.11 24.71
N GLU A 151 -3.68 6.94 25.37
CA GLU A 151 -3.79 8.39 25.27
C GLU A 151 -3.39 8.90 23.87
N GLU A 152 -3.89 10.09 23.52
CA GLU A 152 -3.55 10.71 22.25
C GLU A 152 -2.07 11.06 22.18
N ILE A 153 -1.48 10.87 21.01
CA ILE A 153 -0.09 11.24 20.72
C ILE A 153 -0.06 12.21 19.55
N THR A 154 0.90 13.12 19.56
CA THR A 154 1.11 14.07 18.47
C THR A 154 2.43 13.80 17.74
N ARG A 155 2.44 14.03 16.43
CA ARG A 155 3.64 13.98 15.58
C ARG A 155 3.65 15.15 14.64
N THR A 156 4.80 15.80 14.48
CA THR A 156 4.97 16.86 13.49
C THR A 156 5.72 16.33 12.29
N ILE A 157 5.13 16.47 11.12
CA ILE A 157 5.77 16.19 9.83
C ILE A 157 6.02 17.50 9.08
N ASN A 158 7.05 17.52 8.24
CA ASN A 158 7.41 18.71 7.47
C ASN A 158 7.07 18.48 6.00
N PHE A 159 5.95 19.04 5.54
CA PHE A 159 5.56 19.01 4.15
C PHE A 159 6.30 20.08 3.36
N LYS A 160 7.01 19.68 2.30
CA LYS A 160 7.66 20.63 1.39
C LYS A 160 6.62 21.23 0.44
N ILE A 161 6.36 22.53 0.56
CA ILE A 161 5.48 23.21 -0.38
C ILE A 161 6.17 23.25 -1.75
N PRO A 162 5.46 22.93 -2.86
CA PRO A 162 6.04 23.03 -4.19
C PRO A 162 6.61 24.41 -4.49
N ASP A 163 7.78 24.46 -5.13
CA ASP A 163 8.46 25.73 -5.45
C ASP A 163 7.65 26.64 -6.37
N LYS A 164 6.75 26.06 -7.17
CA LYS A 164 5.87 26.79 -8.09
C LYS A 164 4.42 26.87 -7.59
N GLN A 165 4.19 26.65 -6.31
CA GLN A 165 2.85 26.78 -5.72
C GLN A 165 2.37 28.24 -5.84
N PRO A 166 1.19 28.49 -6.43
CA PRO A 166 0.60 29.83 -6.47
C PRO A 166 0.34 30.39 -5.06
N ALA A 167 0.39 31.71 -4.93
CA ALA A 167 -0.02 32.37 -3.70
C ALA A 167 -1.54 32.28 -3.51
N GLY A 168 -1.98 32.27 -2.26
CA GLY A 168 -3.38 32.10 -1.87
C GLY A 168 -3.65 30.75 -1.19
N PRO A 169 -4.93 30.37 -1.01
CA PRO A 169 -5.30 29.18 -0.27
C PRO A 169 -4.84 27.90 -0.99
N MET A 170 -4.12 27.07 -0.24
CA MET A 170 -3.66 25.74 -0.63
C MET A 170 -4.34 24.70 0.26
N ASN A 171 -5.17 23.86 -0.36
CA ASN A 171 -5.85 22.77 0.32
C ASN A 171 -5.01 21.49 0.23
N LEU A 172 -4.71 20.91 1.39
CA LEU A 172 -4.00 19.64 1.50
C LEU A 172 -4.94 18.59 2.08
N ILE A 173 -4.83 17.37 1.57
CA ILE A 173 -5.35 16.18 2.19
C ILE A 173 -4.20 15.47 2.91
N VAL A 174 -4.45 15.11 4.16
CA VAL A 174 -3.59 14.26 4.98
C VAL A 174 -4.35 12.96 5.19
N ARG A 175 -3.80 11.83 4.76
CA ARG A 175 -4.49 10.54 4.84
C ARG A 175 -3.54 9.40 5.19
N SER A 176 -4.10 8.31 5.70
CA SER A 176 -3.39 7.03 5.77
C SER A 176 -3.08 6.47 4.38
N GLY A 177 -2.00 5.71 4.27
CA GLY A 177 -1.60 4.98 3.07
C GLY A 177 -2.38 3.70 2.78
N ASN A 178 -3.34 3.30 3.64
CA ASN A 178 -4.20 2.10 3.58
C ASN A 178 -4.00 1.14 2.37
N ALA A 179 -2.92 0.38 2.41
CA ALA A 179 -2.61 -0.75 1.54
C ALA A 179 -3.61 -1.91 1.69
N THR A 180 -4.35 -1.98 2.80
CA THR A 180 -5.26 -3.10 3.12
C THR A 180 -6.39 -3.23 2.10
N THR A 181 -6.85 -2.13 1.50
CA THR A 181 -7.94 -2.11 0.51
C THR A 181 -7.57 -2.80 -0.80
N TRP A 182 -6.29 -2.79 -1.19
CA TRP A 182 -5.84 -3.45 -2.42
C TRP A 182 -5.36 -4.88 -2.14
N ILE A 183 -4.70 -5.14 -1.00
CA ILE A 183 -4.26 -6.50 -0.63
C ILE A 183 -5.48 -7.41 -0.47
N SER A 184 -6.54 -6.92 0.19
CA SER A 184 -7.81 -7.66 0.29
C SER A 184 -8.41 -7.96 -1.09
N LYS A 185 -8.39 -7.00 -2.03
CA LYS A 185 -8.82 -7.23 -3.42
C LYS A 185 -7.93 -8.22 -4.17
N ALA A 186 -6.61 -8.13 -4.01
CA ALA A 186 -5.64 -9.02 -4.65
C ALA A 186 -5.74 -10.45 -4.11
N LEU A 187 -5.88 -10.61 -2.79
CA LEU A 187 -6.12 -11.89 -2.14
C LEU A 187 -7.48 -12.49 -2.53
N ALA A 188 -8.54 -11.68 -2.61
CA ALA A 188 -9.83 -12.13 -3.11
C ALA A 188 -9.73 -12.66 -4.55
N LYS A 189 -8.96 -11.98 -5.41
CA LYS A 189 -8.70 -12.40 -6.79
C LYS A 189 -7.82 -13.65 -6.91
N ARG A 190 -6.89 -13.85 -5.97
CA ARG A 190 -6.11 -15.09 -5.86
C ARG A 190 -6.99 -16.26 -5.41
N ASN A 191 -7.86 -16.04 -4.43
CA ASN A 191 -8.79 -17.07 -3.94
C ASN A 191 -9.83 -17.45 -5.00
N SER A 192 -10.28 -16.51 -5.85
CA SER A 192 -11.16 -16.84 -6.97
C SER A 192 -10.45 -17.59 -8.11
N ARG A 193 -9.13 -17.40 -8.28
CA ARG A 193 -8.31 -18.21 -9.21
C ARG A 193 -8.01 -19.62 -8.70
N ASN A 194 -7.81 -19.79 -7.40
CA ASN A 194 -7.55 -21.10 -6.78
C ASN A 194 -8.82 -21.87 -6.38
N GLY A 195 -10.01 -21.29 -6.56
CA GLY A 195 -11.29 -21.82 -6.11
C GLY A 195 -12.08 -22.61 -7.16
N ALA A 196 -11.45 -23.57 -7.84
CA ALA A 196 -12.16 -24.67 -8.50
C ALA A 196 -12.02 -25.92 -7.60
N ASN A 197 -13.06 -26.19 -6.81
CA ASN A 197 -13.28 -27.32 -5.88
C ASN A 197 -13.03 -27.03 -4.39
N THR A 198 -14.03 -26.46 -3.71
CA THR A 198 -14.81 -27.18 -2.69
C THR A 198 -16.02 -26.33 -2.29
N ALA A 199 -17.21 -26.85 -2.55
CA ALA A 199 -18.47 -26.26 -2.12
C ALA A 199 -18.75 -26.60 -0.64
N GLN A 200 -19.12 -25.61 0.17
CA GLN A 200 -20.39 -25.56 0.92
C GLN A 200 -20.43 -24.39 1.93
N GLY A 201 -21.40 -23.50 1.76
CA GLY A 201 -22.24 -23.01 2.87
C GLY A 201 -21.95 -21.63 3.50
N GLN A 202 -22.77 -20.65 3.09
CA GLN A 202 -23.29 -19.47 3.83
C GLN A 202 -22.26 -18.36 4.18
N ASP A 203 -22.34 -17.14 3.65
CA ASP A 203 -23.50 -16.26 3.54
C ASP A 203 -23.43 -15.38 2.27
N ALA A 204 -24.57 -15.21 1.61
CA ALA A 204 -24.71 -14.45 0.37
C ALA A 204 -25.02 -12.97 0.67
N GLY A 205 -24.36 -12.08 -0.06
CA GLY A 205 -24.64 -10.64 -0.04
C GLY A 205 -24.13 -9.94 -1.29
N ASP A 206 -24.94 -10.03 -2.34
CA ASP A 206 -24.97 -9.24 -3.58
C ASP A 206 -23.79 -9.38 -4.57
N GLY A 207 -23.99 -10.29 -5.53
CA GLY A 207 -23.20 -10.35 -6.75
C GLY A 207 -23.80 -9.45 -7.83
N THR A 208 -23.05 -8.42 -8.23
CA THR A 208 -23.10 -7.88 -9.59
C THR A 208 -21.74 -8.12 -10.23
N GLY A 209 -21.72 -9.10 -11.14
CA GLY A 209 -20.55 -9.51 -11.92
C GLY A 209 -20.15 -8.53 -13.01
N GLU A 210 -20.01 -7.25 -12.67
CA GLU A 210 -19.68 -6.17 -13.60
C GLU A 210 -18.59 -5.25 -13.03
N ASP A 211 -17.45 -5.79 -12.58
CA ASP A 211 -16.27 -4.95 -12.31
C ASP A 211 -14.92 -5.61 -12.69
N ASP A 212 -14.96 -6.76 -13.36
CA ASP A 212 -13.78 -7.40 -13.96
C ASP A 212 -13.39 -6.81 -15.33
N SER A 213 -14.07 -5.75 -15.78
CA SER A 213 -13.76 -5.07 -17.05
C SER A 213 -13.06 -3.72 -16.88
N ALA A 214 -13.20 -3.06 -15.72
CA ALA A 214 -12.65 -1.70 -15.52
C ALA A 214 -11.13 -1.68 -15.32
N MET A 215 -10.52 -2.78 -14.84
CA MET A 215 -9.06 -2.92 -14.78
C MET A 215 -8.43 -3.39 -16.11
N PHE A 216 -9.27 -3.85 -17.04
CA PHE A 216 -8.83 -4.59 -18.24
C PHE A 216 -9.15 -3.88 -19.56
N GLN A 217 -9.85 -2.73 -19.53
CA GLN A 217 -10.05 -1.86 -20.70
C GLN A 217 -9.02 -0.72 -20.84
N SER A 218 -7.75 -0.98 -20.52
CA SER A 218 -6.65 -0.11 -20.93
C SER A 218 -5.69 -0.89 -21.83
N SER A 219 -5.94 -0.82 -23.13
CA SER A 219 -5.20 -1.50 -24.19
C SER A 219 -3.74 -1.02 -24.38
N GLN A 220 -3.08 -0.47 -23.36
CA GLN A 220 -1.68 -0.01 -23.42
C GLN A 220 -0.88 -0.07 -22.10
N ARG A 221 -1.34 -0.72 -21.01
CA ARG A 221 -0.50 -0.81 -19.78
C ARG A 221 0.63 -1.83 -19.98
N GLN A 222 1.87 -1.40 -19.72
CA GLN A 222 3.06 -2.25 -19.80
C GLN A 222 3.38 -2.87 -18.44
N PHE A 223 4.14 -3.96 -18.41
CA PHE A 223 4.53 -4.62 -17.16
C PHE A 223 5.27 -3.66 -16.24
N LYS A 224 6.16 -2.84 -16.80
CA LYS A 224 6.84 -1.73 -16.11
C LYS A 224 5.93 -0.79 -15.32
N ASP A 225 4.73 -0.50 -15.82
CA ASP A 225 3.78 0.37 -15.12
C ASP A 225 3.31 -0.29 -13.82
N PHE A 226 3.08 -1.61 -13.83
CA PHE A 226 2.68 -2.36 -12.64
C PHE A 226 3.83 -2.44 -11.62
N LEU A 227 5.05 -2.67 -12.08
CA LEU A 227 6.24 -2.68 -11.22
C LEU A 227 6.45 -1.33 -10.52
N THR A 228 6.29 -0.24 -11.27
CA THR A 228 6.41 1.12 -10.75
C THR A 228 5.30 1.41 -9.76
N GLU A 229 4.05 1.11 -10.13
CA GLU A 229 2.89 1.32 -9.27
C GLU A 229 3.06 0.56 -7.95
N PHE A 230 3.45 -0.72 -8.00
CA PHE A 230 3.67 -1.57 -6.83
C PHE A 230 4.69 -0.97 -5.85
N ASN A 231 5.85 -0.55 -6.35
CA ASN A 231 6.87 0.08 -5.52
C ASN A 231 6.40 1.43 -4.91
N GLU A 232 5.66 2.22 -5.70
CA GLU A 232 5.16 3.54 -5.30
C GLU A 232 3.86 3.50 -4.51
N MET A 233 3.28 2.33 -4.23
CA MET A 233 2.06 2.22 -3.42
C MET A 233 2.28 2.78 -2.02
N ASP A 234 1.23 3.32 -1.44
CA ASP A 234 1.27 3.79 -0.04
C ASP A 234 1.25 2.59 0.90
N ALA A 235 1.99 2.66 2.00
CA ALA A 235 2.01 1.65 3.05
C ALA A 235 1.05 2.00 4.20
N ASN A 236 0.60 0.99 4.94
CA ASN A 236 -0.34 1.15 6.05
C ASN A 236 0.22 1.98 7.22
N ASN A 237 1.55 2.07 7.31
CA ASN A 237 2.25 2.85 8.31
C ASN A 237 2.80 4.17 7.73
N GLU A 238 2.26 4.67 6.63
CA GLU A 238 2.61 5.98 6.07
C GLU A 238 1.46 6.99 6.23
N VAL A 239 1.83 8.21 6.59
CA VAL A 239 0.99 9.39 6.37
C VAL A 239 1.32 9.94 4.99
N VAL A 240 0.29 10.13 4.20
CA VAL A 240 0.38 10.73 2.87
C VAL A 240 -0.20 12.13 2.93
N VAL A 241 0.60 13.12 2.56
CA VAL A 241 0.16 14.50 2.38
C VAL A 241 0.18 14.83 0.91
N ASP A 242 -0.93 15.34 0.40
CA ASP A 242 -1.05 15.70 -1.00
C ASP A 242 -1.91 16.96 -1.18
N LEU A 243 -1.74 17.61 -2.33
CA LEU A 243 -2.61 18.70 -2.74
C LEU A 243 -3.97 18.11 -3.12
N MET A 244 -5.04 18.62 -2.51
CA MET A 244 -6.36 18.29 -2.99
C MET A 244 -6.48 18.78 -4.44
N PRO A 245 -7.05 17.98 -5.36
CA PRO A 245 -7.45 18.48 -6.65
C PRO A 245 -8.38 19.66 -6.41
N SER A 246 -7.90 20.88 -6.66
CA SER A 246 -8.76 22.04 -6.54
C SER A 246 -9.88 21.84 -7.56
N TYR A 247 -11.12 21.69 -7.11
CA TYR A 247 -12.33 21.75 -7.94
C TYR A 247 -12.37 23.15 -8.57
N GLY A 248 -11.54 23.40 -9.58
CA GLY A 248 -11.32 24.76 -10.07
C GLY A 248 -10.20 24.97 -11.09
N ASP A 249 -9.18 24.10 -11.19
CA ASP A 249 -8.08 24.36 -12.14
C ASP A 249 -7.68 23.19 -13.05
N SER A 250 -8.70 22.42 -13.43
CA SER A 250 -8.68 21.71 -14.71
C SER A 250 -9.88 22.21 -15.50
N ARG A 251 -9.72 23.29 -16.28
CA ARG A 251 -10.59 23.47 -17.46
C ARG A 251 -10.45 22.18 -18.26
N PRO A 252 -11.48 21.34 -18.35
CA PRO A 252 -11.40 20.17 -19.20
C PRO A 252 -11.13 20.72 -20.59
N SER A 253 -10.11 20.21 -21.28
CA SER A 253 -10.05 20.39 -22.72
C SER A 253 -11.41 19.98 -23.28
N ARG A 254 -11.94 20.68 -24.29
CA ARG A 254 -13.29 20.37 -24.84
C ARG A 254 -13.47 18.87 -25.20
N ARG A 255 -12.37 18.14 -25.39
CA ARG A 255 -12.30 16.68 -25.56
C ARG A 255 -12.60 15.86 -24.29
N ALA A 256 -12.20 16.31 -23.11
CA ALA A 256 -12.48 15.63 -21.83
C ALA A 256 -13.93 15.86 -21.37
N ALA A 257 -14.48 17.07 -21.59
CA ALA A 257 -15.88 17.37 -21.28
C ALA A 257 -16.87 16.54 -22.15
N ALA A 258 -16.53 16.30 -23.42
CA ALA A 258 -17.36 15.47 -24.30
C ALA A 258 -17.40 13.98 -23.90
N ARG A 259 -16.37 13.46 -23.20
CA ARG A 259 -16.36 12.09 -22.68
C ARG A 259 -17.10 11.93 -21.36
N ALA A 260 -17.19 12.99 -20.55
CA ALA A 260 -17.92 13.00 -19.29
C ALA A 260 -19.45 13.11 -19.47
N ALA A 261 -19.92 13.64 -20.61
CA ALA A 261 -21.35 13.81 -20.88
C ALA A 261 -22.08 12.52 -21.32
N GLY A 262 -21.36 11.40 -21.48
CA GLY A 262 -21.92 10.17 -22.09
C GLY A 262 -22.01 8.93 -21.20
N THR A 263 -21.63 8.98 -19.91
CA THR A 263 -21.60 7.77 -19.06
C THR A 263 -22.08 8.07 -17.63
N THR A 264 -23.39 7.99 -17.44
CA THR A 264 -24.03 8.00 -16.13
C THR A 264 -23.89 6.62 -15.47
N SER A 265 -22.71 6.32 -14.91
CA SER A 265 -22.53 5.32 -13.82
C SER A 265 -21.07 5.08 -13.39
N GLY A 266 -20.04 5.57 -14.09
CA GLY A 266 -18.63 5.22 -13.83
C GLY A 266 -17.79 6.18 -12.98
N SER A 267 -18.39 7.18 -12.31
CA SER A 267 -17.66 8.36 -11.79
C SER A 267 -16.90 8.15 -10.47
N MET A 268 -17.24 7.16 -9.64
CA MET A 268 -16.65 7.02 -8.30
C MET A 268 -15.35 6.21 -8.27
N SER A 269 -15.23 5.11 -9.02
CA SER A 269 -14.04 4.24 -8.94
C SER A 269 -12.79 4.86 -9.59
N SER A 270 -12.95 5.63 -10.66
CA SER A 270 -11.86 6.33 -11.33
C SER A 270 -11.36 7.55 -10.53
N ALA A 271 -12.26 8.25 -9.84
CA ALA A 271 -11.91 9.34 -8.93
C ALA A 271 -11.12 8.84 -7.70
N ILE A 272 -11.53 7.69 -7.13
CA ILE A 272 -10.82 7.04 -6.02
C ILE A 272 -9.45 6.52 -6.48
N THR A 273 -9.33 5.97 -7.70
CA THR A 273 -8.05 5.50 -8.25
C THR A 273 -7.07 6.65 -8.51
N GLY A 274 -7.55 7.79 -9.00
CA GLY A 274 -6.74 9.01 -9.16
C GLY A 274 -6.26 9.61 -7.83
N LEU A 275 -7.09 9.54 -6.79
CA LEU A 275 -6.77 10.01 -5.43
C LEU A 275 -5.70 9.14 -4.74
N LEU A 276 -5.69 7.84 -5.03
CA LEU A 276 -4.72 6.89 -4.46
C LEU A 276 -3.32 7.02 -5.10
N LYS A 277 -3.26 7.19 -6.43
CA LYS A 277 -2.00 7.52 -7.12
C LYS A 277 -1.44 8.86 -6.61
N GLY A 278 -2.34 9.81 -6.34
CA GLY A 278 -2.03 11.14 -5.86
C GLY A 278 -1.38 12.01 -6.94
N SER A 279 -1.17 13.27 -6.58
CA SER A 279 -0.51 14.26 -7.42
C SER A 279 1.00 14.03 -7.44
N LYS A 280 1.70 14.69 -8.37
CA LYS A 280 3.17 14.74 -8.40
C LYS A 280 3.81 15.41 -7.18
N TYR A 281 3.01 16.02 -6.29
CA TYR A 281 3.45 16.69 -5.09
C TYR A 281 3.18 15.90 -3.81
N LYS A 282 2.62 14.70 -3.96
CA LYS A 282 2.42 13.71 -2.90
C LYS A 282 3.72 13.46 -2.15
N GLN A 283 3.65 13.53 -0.83
CA GLN A 283 4.76 13.22 0.07
C GLN A 283 4.31 12.19 1.09
N LYS A 284 5.22 11.28 1.42
CA LYS A 284 4.98 10.16 2.34
C LYS A 284 5.86 10.30 3.56
N PHE A 285 5.29 10.02 4.72
CA PHE A 285 5.97 10.10 6.00
C PHE A 285 5.76 8.78 6.73
N PRO A 286 6.79 7.92 6.82
CA PRO A 286 6.68 6.64 7.51
C PRO A 286 6.56 6.86 9.02
N LEU A 287 5.74 6.02 9.65
CA LEU A 287 5.51 5.95 11.09
C LEU A 287 5.71 4.52 11.58
N ASP A 288 5.75 4.38 12.90
CA ASP A 288 6.03 3.10 13.55
C ASP A 288 4.79 2.26 13.87
N PHE A 289 3.60 2.71 13.47
CA PHE A 289 2.32 2.08 13.71
C PHE A 289 1.40 2.20 12.50
N ILE A 290 0.39 1.34 12.43
CA ILE A 290 -0.63 1.34 11.37
C ILE A 290 -1.60 2.49 11.60
N ILE A 291 -1.98 3.17 10.52
CA ILE A 291 -2.79 4.38 10.58
C ILE A 291 -4.12 4.17 9.88
N THR A 292 -5.19 4.73 10.43
CA THR A 292 -6.47 4.90 9.74
C THR A 292 -6.92 6.35 9.80
N GLY A 293 -7.77 6.76 8.86
CA GLY A 293 -8.36 8.09 8.84
C GLY A 293 -7.72 9.06 7.84
N GLU A 294 -8.37 10.21 7.74
CA GLU A 294 -8.00 11.32 6.86
C GLU A 294 -8.42 12.66 7.49
N SER A 295 -7.75 13.73 7.08
CA SER A 295 -8.05 15.10 7.48
C SER A 295 -7.69 16.03 6.33
N SER A 296 -8.42 17.14 6.19
CA SER A 296 -8.05 18.22 5.29
C SER A 296 -7.52 19.41 6.08
N ILE A 297 -6.58 20.14 5.50
CA ILE A 297 -6.05 21.39 6.04
C ILE A 297 -5.97 22.43 4.92
N THR A 298 -6.23 23.69 5.26
CA THR A 298 -6.08 24.81 4.33
C THR A 298 -5.03 25.77 4.87
N VAL A 299 -4.10 26.15 4.01
CA VAL A 299 -2.99 27.04 4.35
C VAL A 299 -2.88 28.15 3.30
N ASP A 300 -2.73 29.40 3.73
CA ASP A 300 -2.52 30.53 2.84
C ASP A 300 -1.04 30.65 2.46
N VAL A 301 -0.73 30.44 1.18
CA VAL A 301 0.64 30.47 0.66
C VAL A 301 1.00 31.90 0.27
N LYS A 302 2.09 32.40 0.85
CA LYS A 302 2.69 33.68 0.51
C LYS A 302 3.85 33.49 -0.46
N LYS A 303 4.04 34.47 -1.35
CA LYS A 303 5.24 34.52 -2.20
C LYS A 303 6.49 34.60 -1.33
N ARG A 304 7.56 33.98 -1.82
CA ARG A 304 8.89 34.08 -1.25
C ARG A 304 9.45 35.50 -1.40
#